data_AF-A0A661HUA7-F1
#
_entry.id   AF-A0A661HUA7-F1
#
_cell.length_a   1.000
_cell.length_b   1.000
_cell.length_c   1.000
_cell.angle_alpha   90.00
_cell.angle_beta   90.00
_cell.angle_gamma   90.00
#
_symmetry.space_group_name_H-M   'P 1'
#
loop_
_entity.id
_entity.type
_entity.pdbx_description
1 polymer ?
#
loop_
_entity_poly.entity_id
_entity_poly.type
_entity_poly.pdbx_seq_one_letter_code
_entity_poly.pdbx_strand_id
1 'polypeptide(L)'
;MQKVFEELTTAFRKNNGLLDKEQYKQLVTKHTTLLEDSDTIFILLQASGYPIAQENDNEYRLETCFTAHYEQRYCVIDIETNGSKPGSSQVIEIGALMIQNGEVIDRFETFVECAFLPEYITKITGIEPEDLKGAPTRKEALIGLRHFMGDAVFVAHNANFDYGFLNASFERFGLGNIGNLQLCTIELAKRTFESERYGLAYLIDFLEIETATHHRAFSDAVCAAKVMEKSLETLPGYVSTSDELLRFSKSSKKERRLKKEEG
;
A
#
# COMPACT_ATOMS: atom_id res chain seq x y z
N MET A 1 -15.57 4.60 -5.70
CA MET A 1 -14.43 5.42 -5.22
C MET A 1 -13.14 5.18 -5.99
N GLN A 2 -12.78 3.95 -6.37
CA GLN A 2 -11.50 3.66 -7.07
C GLN A 2 -11.15 4.63 -8.24
N LYS A 3 -12.09 4.86 -9.17
CA LYS A 3 -11.87 5.81 -10.29
C LYS A 3 -11.60 7.24 -9.85
N VAL A 4 -12.20 7.67 -8.74
CA VAL A 4 -11.99 9.01 -8.16
C VAL A 4 -10.54 9.14 -7.68
N PHE A 5 -10.00 8.14 -6.98
CA PHE A 5 -8.59 8.15 -6.56
C PHE A 5 -7.63 8.26 -7.74
N GLU A 6 -7.88 7.50 -8.81
CA GLU A 6 -7.03 7.48 -10.00
C GLU A 6 -7.08 8.81 -10.77
N GLU A 7 -8.27 9.36 -10.98
CA GLU A 7 -8.45 10.65 -11.67
C GLU A 7 -7.88 11.81 -10.84
N LEU A 8 -8.13 11.86 -9.53
CA LEU A 8 -7.54 12.86 -8.63
C LEU A 8 -6.02 12.77 -8.61
N THR A 9 -5.44 11.58 -8.42
CA THR A 9 -3.98 11.42 -8.38
C THR A 9 -3.33 11.87 -9.69
N THR A 10 -3.98 11.57 -10.82
CA THR A 10 -3.51 12.03 -12.13
C THR A 10 -3.60 13.54 -12.25
N ALA A 11 -4.70 14.14 -11.80
CA ALA A 11 -4.92 15.59 -11.85
C ALA A 11 -3.96 16.35 -10.94
N PHE A 12 -3.77 15.92 -9.69
CA PHE A 12 -2.77 16.48 -8.77
C PHE A 12 -1.37 16.44 -9.39
N ARG A 13 -0.93 15.28 -9.90
CA ARG A 13 0.40 15.14 -10.52
C ARG A 13 0.60 16.05 -11.74
N LYS A 14 -0.45 16.35 -12.49
CA LYS A 14 -0.41 17.29 -13.63
C LYS A 14 -0.33 18.75 -13.20
N ASN A 15 -0.80 19.06 -12.00
CA ASN A 15 -0.87 20.40 -11.42
C ASN A 15 0.07 20.53 -10.21
N ASN A 16 1.24 19.87 -10.26
CA ASN A 16 2.29 19.99 -9.24
C ASN A 16 1.83 19.69 -7.80
N GLY A 17 0.89 18.76 -7.65
CA GLY A 17 0.36 18.34 -6.36
C GLY A 17 -0.82 19.17 -5.85
N LEU A 18 -1.27 20.20 -6.59
CA LEU A 18 -2.34 21.12 -6.17
C LEU A 18 -3.56 21.02 -7.10
N LEU A 19 -4.74 21.29 -6.57
CA LEU A 19 -5.96 21.52 -7.34
C LEU A 19 -6.78 22.62 -6.69
N ASP A 20 -7.33 23.53 -7.49
CA ASP A 20 -8.32 24.47 -7.01
C ASP A 20 -9.66 23.78 -6.70
N LYS A 21 -10.52 24.47 -5.95
CA LYS A 21 -11.82 23.96 -5.52
C LYS A 21 -12.73 23.53 -6.66
N GLU A 22 -12.72 24.25 -7.77
CA GLU A 22 -13.60 23.97 -8.90
C GLU A 22 -13.07 22.78 -9.71
N GLN A 23 -11.75 22.66 -9.89
CA GLN A 23 -11.10 21.47 -10.44
C GLN A 23 -11.40 20.22 -9.60
N TYR A 24 -11.22 20.31 -8.28
CA TYR A 24 -11.53 19.21 -7.36
C TYR A 24 -13.00 18.79 -7.46
N LYS A 25 -13.94 19.74 -7.34
CA LYS A 25 -15.38 19.47 -7.45
C LYS A 25 -15.75 18.80 -8.77
N GLN A 26 -15.23 19.28 -9.89
CA GLN A 26 -15.51 18.70 -11.20
C GLN A 26 -15.05 17.25 -11.30
N LEU A 27 -13.89 16.91 -10.72
CA LEU A 27 -13.36 15.55 -10.73
C LEU A 27 -14.16 14.60 -9.84
N VAL A 28 -14.52 15.02 -8.63
CA VAL A 28 -15.24 14.14 -7.69
C VAL A 28 -16.69 13.92 -8.10
N THR A 29 -17.39 14.96 -8.56
CA THR A 29 -18.81 14.87 -8.95
C THR A 29 -19.06 14.05 -10.21
N LYS A 30 -18.03 13.81 -11.02
CA LYS A 30 -18.13 12.98 -12.24
C LYS A 30 -18.44 11.51 -11.95
N HIS A 31 -18.03 11.01 -10.79
CA HIS A 31 -18.16 9.58 -10.45
C HIS A 31 -19.01 9.31 -9.21
N THR A 32 -19.59 10.35 -8.60
CA THR A 32 -20.49 10.22 -7.45
C THR A 32 -21.93 10.41 -7.87
N THR A 33 -22.83 9.85 -7.07
CA THR A 33 -24.28 10.00 -7.28
C THR A 33 -24.73 11.38 -6.79
N LEU A 34 -25.92 11.83 -7.22
CA LEU A 34 -26.52 13.14 -6.90
C LEU A 34 -26.65 13.48 -5.40
N LEU A 35 -26.34 12.55 -4.50
CA LEU A 35 -26.60 12.65 -3.06
C LEU A 35 -25.39 13.03 -2.20
N GLU A 36 -24.17 13.00 -2.75
CA GLU A 36 -22.93 13.33 -2.02
C GLU A 36 -22.37 14.67 -2.52
N ASP A 37 -22.30 15.67 -1.64
CA ASP A 37 -21.59 16.91 -1.93
C ASP A 37 -20.06 16.71 -1.90
N SER A 38 -19.33 17.69 -2.43
CA SER A 38 -17.86 17.62 -2.55
C SER A 38 -17.14 17.46 -1.21
N ASP A 39 -17.75 17.94 -0.13
CA ASP A 39 -17.15 18.00 1.20
C ASP A 39 -17.32 16.65 1.89
N THR A 40 -18.46 15.99 1.68
CA THR A 40 -18.69 14.59 2.07
C THR A 40 -17.69 13.68 1.37
N ILE A 41 -17.47 13.88 0.06
CA ILE A 41 -16.51 13.08 -0.70
C ILE A 41 -15.09 13.30 -0.17
N PHE A 42 -14.73 14.54 0.20
CA PHE A 42 -13.43 14.83 0.78
C PHE A 42 -13.17 14.01 2.06
N ILE A 43 -14.16 13.97 2.95
CA ILE A 43 -14.08 13.17 4.19
C ILE A 43 -13.97 11.68 3.86
N LEU A 44 -14.74 11.17 2.88
CA LEU A 44 -14.68 9.77 2.46
C LEU A 44 -13.33 9.40 1.84
N LEU A 45 -12.69 10.31 1.10
CA LEU A 45 -11.35 10.12 0.56
C LEU A 45 -10.34 9.95 1.71
N GLN A 46 -10.35 10.86 2.68
CA GLN A 46 -9.46 10.80 3.84
C GLN A 46 -9.72 9.54 4.69
N ALA A 47 -10.98 9.21 4.95
CA ALA A 47 -11.36 8.00 5.68
C ALA A 47 -10.94 6.71 4.96
N SER A 48 -10.80 6.76 3.62
CA SER A 48 -10.28 5.67 2.81
C SER A 48 -8.75 5.61 2.77
N GLY A 49 -8.05 6.51 3.46
CA GLY A 49 -6.60 6.61 3.48
C GLY A 49 -5.99 7.31 2.26
N TYR A 50 -6.80 8.02 1.45
CA TYR A 50 -6.27 8.84 0.37
C TYR A 50 -5.58 10.08 0.97
N PRO A 51 -4.30 10.35 0.67
CA PRO A 51 -3.51 11.38 1.34
C PRO A 51 -3.78 12.79 0.77
N ILE A 52 -5.05 13.18 0.80
CA ILE A 52 -5.52 14.51 0.40
C ILE A 52 -5.67 15.40 1.63
N ALA A 53 -5.22 16.64 1.49
CA ALA A 53 -5.46 17.69 2.45
C ALA A 53 -6.00 18.94 1.78
N GLN A 54 -6.51 19.84 2.61
CA GLN A 54 -6.99 21.15 2.21
C GLN A 54 -6.08 22.21 2.83
N GLU A 55 -5.43 23.01 1.99
CA GLU A 55 -4.55 24.11 2.43
C GLU A 55 -5.36 25.29 2.95
N ASN A 56 -6.46 25.59 2.26
CA ASN A 56 -7.38 26.69 2.54
C ASN A 56 -8.74 26.41 1.87
N ASP A 57 -9.71 27.31 2.04
CA ASP A 57 -11.08 27.14 1.53
C ASP A 57 -11.21 26.88 0.01
N ASN A 58 -10.14 27.14 -0.76
CA ASN A 58 -10.12 27.10 -2.21
C ASN A 58 -9.10 26.14 -2.84
N GLU A 59 -8.25 25.48 -2.05
CA GLU A 59 -7.15 24.67 -2.60
C GLU A 59 -6.95 23.36 -1.85
N TYR A 60 -6.78 22.30 -2.63
CA TYR A 60 -6.50 20.94 -2.17
C TYR A 60 -5.10 20.53 -2.60
N ARG A 61 -4.47 19.65 -1.82
CA ARG A 61 -3.17 19.09 -2.13
C ARG A 61 -3.10 17.59 -1.94
N LEU A 62 -2.23 16.94 -2.71
CA LEU A 62 -1.81 15.57 -2.49
C LEU A 62 -0.53 15.58 -1.63
N GLU A 63 -0.63 15.17 -0.36
CA GLU A 63 0.44 15.27 0.64
C GLU A 63 1.77 14.65 0.17
N THR A 64 1.71 13.54 -0.56
CA THR A 64 2.91 12.85 -1.05
C THR A 64 3.73 13.67 -2.04
N CYS A 65 3.15 14.70 -2.67
CA CYS A 65 3.89 15.63 -3.53
C CYS A 65 4.73 16.65 -2.74
N PHE A 66 4.49 16.78 -1.43
CA PHE A 66 5.15 17.75 -0.56
C PHE A 66 5.89 17.10 0.61
N THR A 67 5.66 15.81 0.85
CA THR A 67 6.34 15.01 1.86
C THR A 67 7.64 14.45 1.29
N ALA A 68 8.77 14.69 1.96
CA ALA A 68 10.02 14.05 1.59
C ALA A 68 9.90 12.52 1.77
N HIS A 69 10.44 11.75 0.83
CA HIS A 69 10.28 10.29 0.84
C HIS A 69 10.80 9.62 2.13
N TYR A 70 11.77 10.21 2.83
CA TYR A 70 12.25 9.65 4.10
C TYR A 70 11.35 10.00 5.30
N GLU A 71 10.60 11.10 5.25
CA GLU A 71 9.67 11.54 6.31
C GLU A 71 8.30 10.87 6.21
N GLN A 72 8.04 10.22 5.06
CA GLN A 72 6.79 9.56 4.76
C GLN A 72 6.55 8.37 5.68
N ARG A 73 5.28 8.21 6.07
CA ARG A 73 4.80 6.97 6.68
C ARG A 73 4.57 5.92 5.62
N TYR A 74 5.23 4.77 5.78
CA TYR A 74 5.04 3.57 4.97
C TYR A 74 4.44 2.47 5.83
N CYS A 75 3.30 1.94 5.42
CA CYS A 75 2.70 0.76 6.02
C CYS A 75 3.05 -0.44 5.15
N VAL A 76 4.06 -1.20 5.55
CA VAL A 76 4.49 -2.42 4.87
C VAL A 76 3.60 -3.56 5.34
N ILE A 77 2.91 -4.20 4.40
CA ILE A 77 1.87 -5.20 4.68
C ILE A 77 2.19 -6.46 3.90
N ASP A 78 1.93 -7.59 4.54
CA ASP A 78 1.82 -8.90 3.92
C ASP A 78 0.59 -9.61 4.51
N ILE A 79 0.00 -10.53 3.75
CA ILE A 79 -1.18 -11.29 4.16
C ILE A 79 -1.02 -12.77 3.86
N GLU A 80 -1.56 -13.59 4.76
CA GLU A 80 -1.83 -14.99 4.43
C GLU A 80 -3.31 -15.19 4.11
N THR A 81 -3.60 -16.12 3.22
CA THR A 81 -4.96 -16.36 2.71
C THR A 81 -5.29 -17.84 2.72
N ASN A 82 -6.58 -18.19 2.83
CA ASN A 82 -7.01 -19.60 2.73
C ASN A 82 -7.14 -20.11 1.28
N GLY A 83 -6.59 -19.37 0.30
CA GLY A 83 -6.64 -19.68 -1.12
C GLY A 83 -6.24 -18.49 -1.99
N SER A 84 -5.94 -18.74 -3.26
CA SER A 84 -5.26 -17.76 -4.14
C SER A 84 -6.15 -16.74 -4.86
N LYS A 85 -7.47 -16.74 -4.62
CA LYS A 85 -8.43 -15.86 -5.33
C LYS A 85 -9.20 -14.93 -4.37
N PRO A 86 -9.12 -13.59 -4.51
CA PRO A 86 -9.84 -12.63 -3.65
C PRO A 86 -11.37 -12.81 -3.60
N GLY A 87 -11.98 -13.31 -4.67
CA GLY A 87 -13.43 -13.48 -4.77
C GLY A 87 -13.99 -14.67 -3.99
N SER A 88 -13.19 -15.73 -3.84
CA SER A 88 -13.60 -17.02 -3.27
C SER A 88 -12.79 -17.46 -2.04
N SER A 89 -11.77 -16.70 -1.67
CA SER A 89 -10.87 -16.96 -0.55
C SER A 89 -10.86 -15.74 0.36
N GLN A 90 -10.33 -15.89 1.57
CA GLN A 90 -10.25 -14.82 2.56
C GLN A 90 -8.85 -14.72 3.15
N VAL A 91 -8.55 -13.54 3.68
CA VAL A 91 -7.39 -13.30 4.53
C VAL A 91 -7.55 -14.08 5.85
N ILE A 92 -6.48 -14.70 6.31
CA ILE A 92 -6.40 -15.48 7.56
C ILE A 92 -5.32 -14.96 8.51
N GLU A 93 -4.37 -14.18 8.03
CA GLU A 93 -3.37 -13.47 8.83
C GLU A 93 -3.05 -12.14 8.15
N ILE A 94 -2.84 -11.09 8.94
CA ILE A 94 -2.35 -9.80 8.49
C ILE A 94 -1.13 -9.46 9.33
N GLY A 95 -0.01 -9.18 8.66
CA GLY A 95 1.18 -8.61 9.26
C GLY A 95 1.45 -7.25 8.65
N ALA A 96 1.62 -6.23 9.50
CA ALA A 96 1.91 -4.89 9.05
C ALA A 96 2.91 -4.18 9.95
N LEU A 97 3.78 -3.39 9.34
CA LEU A 97 4.84 -2.61 9.96
C LEU A 97 4.72 -1.16 9.52
N MET A 98 4.69 -0.23 10.47
CA MET A 98 4.71 1.20 10.17
C MET A 98 6.15 1.71 10.27
N ILE A 99 6.62 2.33 9.19
CA ILE A 99 7.95 2.94 9.09
C ILE A 99 7.81 4.43 8.88
N GLN A 100 8.61 5.24 9.58
CA GLN A 100 8.76 6.66 9.34
C GLN A 100 10.19 7.09 9.69
N ASN A 101 10.80 7.99 8.91
CA ASN A 101 12.19 8.43 9.12
C ASN A 101 13.21 7.29 9.10
N GLY A 102 12.92 6.22 8.35
CA GLY A 102 13.74 5.00 8.32
C GLY A 102 13.62 4.11 9.56
N GLU A 103 12.80 4.49 10.55
CA GLU A 103 12.62 3.73 11.79
C GLU A 103 11.26 3.04 11.82
N VAL A 104 11.20 1.87 12.47
CA VAL A 104 9.94 1.21 12.79
C VAL A 104 9.27 1.95 13.95
N ILE A 105 8.08 2.49 13.71
CA ILE A 105 7.35 3.27 14.72
C ILE A 105 6.14 2.52 15.29
N ASP A 106 5.62 1.51 14.59
CA ASP A 106 4.49 0.70 15.06
C ASP A 106 4.40 -0.65 14.33
N ARG A 107 3.63 -1.59 14.89
CA ARG A 107 3.34 -2.90 14.29
C ARG A 107 1.89 -3.32 14.51
N PHE A 108 1.35 -4.06 13.55
CA PHE A 108 0.02 -4.66 13.62
C PHE A 108 0.09 -6.10 13.15
N GLU A 109 -0.36 -7.02 14.00
CA GLU A 109 -0.36 -8.45 13.74
C GLU A 109 -1.69 -9.02 14.20
N THR A 110 -2.40 -9.72 13.31
CA THR A 110 -3.64 -10.39 13.69
C THR A 110 -3.89 -11.62 12.83
N PHE A 111 -4.32 -12.70 13.48
CA PHE A 111 -5.08 -13.73 12.77
C PHE A 111 -6.47 -13.21 12.43
N VAL A 112 -7.14 -13.89 11.50
CA VAL A 112 -8.51 -13.61 11.10
C VAL A 112 -9.28 -14.90 11.12
N GLU A 113 -10.47 -14.89 11.76
CA GLU A 113 -11.29 -16.08 11.87
C GLU A 113 -11.55 -16.72 10.49
N CYS A 114 -11.51 -18.05 10.43
CA CYS A 114 -11.72 -18.78 9.18
C CYS A 114 -12.48 -20.07 9.44
N ALA A 115 -13.66 -20.19 8.81
CA ALA A 115 -14.51 -21.38 8.97
C ALA A 115 -13.90 -22.65 8.36
N PHE A 116 -13.05 -22.51 7.34
CA PHE A 116 -12.39 -23.63 6.68
C PHE A 116 -10.99 -23.24 6.20
N LEU A 117 -9.99 -23.96 6.71
CA LEU A 117 -8.60 -23.85 6.31
C LEU A 117 -8.18 -25.13 5.57
N PRO A 118 -7.85 -25.06 4.27
CA PRO A 118 -7.35 -26.22 3.54
C PRO A 118 -5.99 -26.69 4.09
N GLU A 119 -5.79 -28.01 4.17
CA GLU A 119 -4.53 -28.61 4.69
C GLU A 119 -3.28 -28.13 3.94
N TYR A 120 -3.39 -27.87 2.64
CA TYR A 120 -2.26 -27.37 1.85
C TYR A 120 -1.85 -25.95 2.24
N ILE A 121 -2.77 -25.13 2.78
CA ILE A 121 -2.43 -23.79 3.30
C ILE A 121 -1.65 -23.92 4.60
N THR A 122 -2.11 -24.78 5.53
CA THR A 122 -1.37 -25.08 6.77
C THR A 122 0.05 -25.56 6.48
N LYS A 123 0.26 -26.37 5.44
CA LYS A 123 1.61 -26.82 5.02
C LYS A 123 2.51 -25.69 4.52
N ILE A 124 1.94 -24.61 3.99
CA ILE A 124 2.69 -23.47 3.45
C ILE A 124 2.96 -22.45 4.56
N THR A 125 1.92 -22.07 5.31
CA THR A 125 1.96 -20.95 6.26
C THR A 125 2.25 -21.38 7.70
N GLY A 126 2.12 -22.68 8.00
CA GLY A 126 2.18 -23.20 9.37
C GLY A 126 0.97 -22.82 10.23
N ILE A 127 -0.02 -22.09 9.69
CA ILE A 127 -1.23 -21.71 10.42
C ILE A 127 -2.13 -22.94 10.56
N GLU A 128 -2.48 -23.28 11.79
CA GLU A 128 -3.40 -24.36 12.11
C GLU A 128 -4.81 -23.82 12.36
N PRO A 129 -5.87 -24.65 12.19
CA PRO A 129 -7.23 -24.23 12.51
C PRO A 129 -7.42 -23.73 13.96
N GLU A 130 -6.57 -24.16 14.90
CA GLU A 130 -6.61 -23.71 16.29
C GLU A 130 -6.16 -22.25 16.44
N ASP A 131 -5.18 -21.78 15.65
CA ASP A 131 -4.71 -20.38 15.66
C ASP A 131 -5.80 -19.39 15.27
N LEU A 132 -6.78 -19.86 14.49
CA LEU A 132 -7.87 -19.06 13.95
C LEU A 132 -9.13 -19.07 14.83
N LYS A 133 -9.16 -19.89 15.89
CA LYS A 133 -10.29 -19.95 16.82
C LYS A 133 -10.27 -18.74 17.76
N GLY A 134 -11.37 -17.99 17.77
CA GLY A 134 -11.48 -16.78 18.59
C GLY A 134 -10.64 -15.60 18.09
N ALA A 135 -9.99 -15.74 16.92
CA ALA A 135 -9.40 -14.62 16.21
C ALA A 135 -10.49 -13.59 15.82
N PRO A 136 -10.13 -12.31 15.61
CA PRO A 136 -11.07 -11.30 15.18
C PRO A 136 -11.85 -11.70 13.92
N THR A 137 -13.08 -11.24 13.82
CA THR A 137 -13.84 -11.37 12.58
C THR A 137 -13.12 -10.63 11.45
N ARG A 138 -13.35 -11.06 10.21
CA ARG A 138 -12.81 -10.36 9.03
C ARG A 138 -13.06 -8.86 9.06
N LYS A 139 -14.26 -8.44 9.47
CA LYS A 139 -14.61 -7.02 9.52
C LYS A 139 -13.82 -6.28 10.59
N GLU A 140 -13.67 -6.86 11.78
CA GLU A 140 -12.88 -6.27 12.87
C GLU A 140 -11.40 -6.14 12.49
N ALA A 141 -10.81 -7.19 11.90
CA ALA A 141 -9.43 -7.16 11.44
C ALA A 141 -9.19 -6.06 10.38
N LEU A 142 -10.09 -5.92 9.40
CA LEU A 142 -9.99 -4.87 8.38
C LEU A 142 -10.20 -3.46 8.95
N ILE A 143 -11.09 -3.28 9.93
CA ILE A 143 -11.26 -2.00 10.63
C ILE A 143 -9.97 -1.66 11.41
N GLY A 144 -9.40 -2.64 12.12
CA GLY A 144 -8.11 -2.48 12.80
C GLY A 144 -7.00 -2.06 11.84
N LEU A 145 -6.88 -2.77 10.70
CA LEU A 145 -5.91 -2.45 9.67
C LEU A 145 -6.14 -1.05 9.06
N ARG A 146 -7.39 -0.64 8.83
CA ARG A 146 -7.71 0.71 8.32
C ARG A 146 -7.19 1.80 9.24
N HIS A 147 -7.43 1.66 10.54
CA HIS A 147 -6.96 2.62 11.53
C HIS A 147 -5.43 2.63 11.62
N PHE A 148 -4.81 1.46 11.59
CA PHE A 148 -3.35 1.33 11.60
C PHE A 148 -2.70 1.99 10.38
N MET A 149 -3.23 1.73 9.17
CA MET A 149 -2.70 2.29 7.93
C MET A 149 -2.85 3.81 7.85
N GLY A 150 -3.99 4.36 8.28
CA GLY A 150 -4.30 5.77 8.09
C GLY A 150 -4.15 6.19 6.62
N ASP A 151 -3.39 7.26 6.37
CA ASP A 151 -3.01 7.77 5.04
C ASP A 151 -1.60 7.34 4.59
N ALA A 152 -0.95 6.42 5.32
CA ALA A 152 0.38 5.93 4.99
C ALA A 152 0.41 5.32 3.58
N VAL A 153 1.59 5.33 2.95
CA VAL A 153 1.78 4.63 1.68
C VAL A 153 1.67 3.13 1.95
N PHE A 154 0.77 2.45 1.22
CA PHE A 154 0.64 1.00 1.23
C PHE A 154 1.87 0.40 0.54
N VAL A 155 2.63 -0.42 1.24
CA VAL A 155 3.80 -1.10 0.71
C VAL A 155 3.61 -2.61 0.83
N ALA A 156 3.94 -3.36 -0.22
CA ALA A 156 3.94 -4.83 -0.15
C ALA A 156 4.90 -5.43 -1.19
N HIS A 157 5.28 -6.69 -0.98
CA HIS A 157 6.11 -7.44 -1.92
C HIS A 157 5.24 -8.19 -2.91
N ASN A 158 5.16 -7.71 -4.15
CA ASN A 158 4.08 -8.02 -5.12
C ASN A 158 2.74 -7.37 -4.73
N ALA A 159 2.77 -6.05 -4.49
CA ALA A 159 1.65 -5.32 -3.90
C ALA A 159 0.28 -5.48 -4.58
N ASN A 160 0.21 -5.88 -5.86
CA ASN A 160 -1.06 -6.14 -6.54
C ASN A 160 -1.84 -7.31 -5.89
N PHE A 161 -1.14 -8.29 -5.33
CA PHE A 161 -1.77 -9.43 -4.65
C PHE A 161 -2.44 -8.98 -3.36
N ASP A 162 -1.66 -8.47 -2.41
CA ASP A 162 -2.11 -8.05 -1.07
C ASP A 162 -3.16 -6.94 -1.16
N TYR A 163 -2.88 -5.91 -1.97
CA TYR A 163 -3.82 -4.82 -2.21
C TYR A 163 -5.11 -5.33 -2.83
N GLY A 164 -5.05 -6.24 -3.81
CA GLY A 164 -6.23 -6.79 -4.47
C GLY A 164 -7.12 -7.58 -3.50
N PHE A 165 -6.51 -8.41 -2.64
CA PHE A 165 -7.21 -9.16 -1.60
C PHE A 165 -7.84 -8.26 -0.55
N LEU A 166 -7.08 -7.32 -0.02
CA LEU A 166 -7.54 -6.40 1.00
C LEU A 166 -8.63 -5.49 0.42
N ASN A 167 -8.41 -4.84 -0.72
CA ASN A 167 -9.39 -3.94 -1.32
C ASN A 167 -10.74 -4.65 -1.62
N ALA A 168 -10.71 -5.88 -2.14
CA ALA A 168 -11.92 -6.67 -2.35
C ALA A 168 -12.63 -7.03 -1.02
N SER A 169 -11.85 -7.25 0.05
CA SER A 169 -12.39 -7.51 1.38
C SER A 169 -13.01 -6.26 1.99
N PHE A 170 -12.33 -5.12 1.92
CA PHE A 170 -12.82 -3.81 2.32
C PHE A 170 -14.16 -3.48 1.64
N GLU A 171 -14.25 -3.66 0.32
CA GLU A 171 -15.48 -3.45 -0.44
C GLU A 171 -16.61 -4.40 0.01
N ARG A 172 -16.31 -5.69 0.17
CA ARG A 172 -17.28 -6.72 0.60
C ARG A 172 -17.92 -6.40 1.96
N PHE A 173 -17.17 -5.79 2.88
CA PHE A 173 -17.67 -5.44 4.21
C PHE A 173 -18.19 -4.00 4.32
N GLY A 174 -18.28 -3.27 3.20
CA GLY A 174 -18.80 -1.90 3.16
C GLY A 174 -17.86 -0.88 3.81
N LEU A 175 -16.55 -1.13 3.78
CA LEU A 175 -15.50 -0.29 4.39
C LEU A 175 -14.81 0.64 3.37
N GLY A 176 -15.46 0.87 2.22
CA GLY A 176 -14.90 1.64 1.10
C GLY A 176 -13.77 0.91 0.36
N ASN A 177 -13.18 1.56 -0.64
CA ASN A 177 -11.95 1.07 -1.26
C ASN A 177 -10.73 1.53 -0.47
N ILE A 178 -9.57 0.91 -0.69
CA ILE A 178 -8.29 1.45 -0.22
C ILE A 178 -7.94 2.66 -1.09
N GLY A 179 -7.75 3.83 -0.47
CA GLY A 179 -7.31 5.07 -1.11
C GLY A 179 -5.81 5.33 -0.95
N ASN A 180 -5.13 4.57 -0.09
CA ASN A 180 -3.69 4.69 0.13
C ASN A 180 -2.93 4.54 -1.19
N LEU A 181 -1.94 5.39 -1.42
CA LEU A 181 -1.04 5.24 -2.56
C LEU A 181 -0.16 3.99 -2.36
N GLN A 182 0.13 3.30 -3.45
CA GLN A 182 0.73 1.96 -3.42
C GLN A 182 2.16 1.96 -3.97
N LEU A 183 3.07 1.35 -3.22
CA LEU A 183 4.45 1.04 -3.60
C LEU A 183 4.68 -0.48 -3.61
N CYS A 184 5.22 -1.01 -4.70
CA CYS A 184 5.60 -2.42 -4.80
C CYS A 184 7.12 -2.57 -4.65
N THR A 185 7.57 -3.35 -3.66
CA THR A 185 9.02 -3.50 -3.40
C THR A 185 9.74 -4.26 -4.52
N ILE A 186 9.05 -5.14 -5.26
CA ILE A 186 9.59 -5.77 -6.47
C ILE A 186 9.89 -4.73 -7.56
N GLU A 187 8.93 -3.82 -7.79
CA GLU A 187 9.08 -2.78 -8.82
C GLU A 187 10.20 -1.83 -8.43
N LEU A 188 10.24 -1.43 -7.16
CA LEU A 188 11.29 -0.58 -6.62
C LEU A 188 12.67 -1.25 -6.71
N ALA A 189 12.81 -2.51 -6.28
CA ALA A 189 14.06 -3.27 -6.34
C ALA A 189 14.63 -3.36 -7.77
N LYS A 190 13.79 -3.65 -8.77
CA LYS A 190 14.17 -3.67 -10.20
C LYS A 190 14.69 -2.33 -10.74
N ARG A 191 14.50 -1.26 -9.99
CA ARG A 191 14.90 0.11 -10.34
C ARG A 191 16.19 0.53 -9.65
N THR A 192 16.58 -0.14 -8.59
CA THR A 192 17.56 0.33 -7.60
C THR A 192 18.77 -0.59 -7.52
N PHE A 193 18.61 -1.90 -7.76
CA PHE A 193 19.73 -2.83 -7.84
C PHE A 193 19.47 -3.98 -8.84
N GLU A 194 20.53 -4.68 -9.24
CA GLU A 194 20.45 -5.85 -10.10
C GLU A 194 20.37 -7.13 -9.25
N SER A 195 19.44 -8.01 -9.62
CA SER A 195 19.26 -9.34 -9.04
C SER A 195 18.78 -10.31 -10.11
N GLU A 196 19.12 -11.60 -9.99
CA GLU A 196 18.63 -12.65 -10.88
C GLU A 196 17.10 -12.80 -10.76
N ARG A 197 16.60 -12.75 -9.52
CA ARG A 197 15.18 -12.90 -9.19
C ARG A 197 14.78 -11.88 -8.13
N TYR A 198 13.52 -11.50 -8.15
CA TYR A 198 12.98 -10.48 -7.25
C TYR A 198 11.84 -11.00 -6.38
N GLY A 199 11.71 -12.32 -6.23
CA GLY A 199 10.77 -12.89 -5.25
C GLY A 199 11.35 -12.79 -3.84
N LEU A 200 10.49 -12.64 -2.84
CA LEU A 200 10.89 -12.29 -1.47
C LEU A 200 11.91 -13.27 -0.90
N ALA A 201 11.63 -14.58 -0.97
CA ALA A 201 12.54 -15.62 -0.50
C ALA A 201 13.94 -15.51 -1.12
N TYR A 202 14.03 -15.27 -2.43
CA TYR A 202 15.33 -15.09 -3.09
C TYR A 202 16.02 -13.80 -2.64
N LEU A 203 15.29 -12.70 -2.49
CA LEU A 203 15.87 -11.43 -2.05
C LEU A 203 16.31 -11.47 -0.58
N ILE A 204 15.65 -12.25 0.26
CA ILE A 204 16.07 -12.47 1.65
C ILE A 204 17.47 -13.09 1.65
N ASP A 205 17.68 -14.17 0.91
CA ASP A 205 18.99 -14.83 0.80
C ASP A 205 20.02 -13.91 0.13
N PHE A 206 19.65 -13.27 -0.99
CA PHE A 206 20.54 -12.42 -1.77
C PHE A 206 21.03 -11.18 -1.01
N LEU A 207 20.18 -10.60 -0.16
CA LEU A 207 20.50 -9.43 0.65
C LEU A 207 20.98 -9.79 2.06
N GLU A 208 21.17 -11.08 2.35
CA GLU A 208 21.58 -11.59 3.67
C GLU A 208 20.68 -11.07 4.80
N ILE A 209 19.38 -11.00 4.53
CA ILE A 209 18.39 -10.52 5.50
C ILE A 209 18.17 -11.61 6.56
N GLU A 210 18.51 -11.31 7.82
CA GLU A 210 18.16 -12.19 8.93
C GLU A 210 16.63 -12.27 9.10
N THR A 211 16.10 -13.49 9.14
CA THR A 211 14.67 -13.80 9.35
C THR A 211 14.50 -14.80 10.50
N ALA A 212 13.40 -14.64 11.25
CA ALA A 212 13.06 -15.57 12.32
C ALA A 212 12.25 -16.76 11.80
N THR A 213 11.31 -16.53 10.87
CA THR A 213 10.40 -17.54 10.33
C THR A 213 9.87 -17.12 8.96
N HIS A 214 10.00 -17.93 7.91
CA HIS A 214 9.36 -17.68 6.62
C HIS A 214 7.87 -18.06 6.63
N HIS A 215 7.04 -17.42 5.80
CA HIS A 215 5.59 -17.69 5.66
C HIS A 215 4.75 -17.35 6.89
N ARG A 216 5.12 -16.25 7.54
CA ARG A 216 4.32 -15.58 8.57
C ARG A 216 4.19 -14.14 8.14
N ALA A 217 2.95 -13.66 8.05
CA ALA A 217 2.67 -12.37 7.43
C ALA A 217 3.53 -11.23 8.00
N PHE A 218 3.68 -11.16 9.33
CA PHE A 218 4.51 -10.09 9.91
C PHE A 218 6.00 -10.22 9.59
N SER A 219 6.54 -11.45 9.60
CA SER A 219 7.94 -11.71 9.26
C SER A 219 8.22 -11.34 7.80
N ASP A 220 7.31 -11.70 6.89
CA ASP A 220 7.43 -11.36 5.47
C ASP A 220 7.27 -9.85 5.21
N ALA A 221 6.40 -9.16 5.96
CA ALA A 221 6.33 -7.69 5.96
C ALA A 221 7.64 -7.03 6.43
N VAL A 222 8.29 -7.56 7.48
CA VAL A 222 9.62 -7.09 7.93
C VAL A 222 10.69 -7.33 6.86
N CYS A 223 10.66 -8.47 6.17
CA CYS A 223 11.59 -8.74 5.08
C CYS A 223 11.35 -7.80 3.89
N ALA A 224 10.09 -7.55 3.53
CA ALA A 224 9.73 -6.59 2.50
C ALA A 224 10.17 -5.16 2.86
N ALA A 225 10.12 -4.79 4.13
CA ALA A 225 10.63 -3.52 4.64
C ALA A 225 12.15 -3.40 4.44
N LYS A 226 12.92 -4.45 4.75
CA LYS A 226 14.38 -4.46 4.52
C LYS A 226 14.73 -4.39 3.02
N VAL A 227 13.95 -5.05 2.15
CA VAL A 227 14.09 -4.89 0.69
C VAL A 227 13.81 -3.45 0.25
N MET A 228 12.79 -2.81 0.84
CA MET A 228 12.49 -1.40 0.58
C MET A 228 13.65 -0.51 1.03
N GLU A 229 14.10 -0.64 2.27
CA GLU A 229 15.24 0.09 2.84
C GLU A 229 16.46 0.02 1.93
N LYS A 230 16.84 -1.20 1.53
CA LYS A 230 17.97 -1.41 0.62
C LYS A 230 17.79 -0.73 -0.73
N SER A 231 16.55 -0.70 -1.23
CA SER A 231 16.23 -0.02 -2.47
C SER A 231 16.32 1.50 -2.35
N LEU A 232 16.01 2.07 -1.17
CA LEU A 232 16.05 3.51 -0.94
C LEU A 232 17.49 4.06 -0.95
N GLU A 233 18.49 3.25 -0.55
CA GLU A 233 19.91 3.63 -0.53
C GLU A 233 20.47 4.05 -1.91
N THR A 234 19.91 3.52 -3.00
CA THR A 234 20.40 3.75 -4.37
C THR A 234 19.47 4.62 -5.20
N LEU A 235 18.58 5.37 -4.55
CA LEU A 235 17.72 6.32 -5.24
C LEU A 235 18.53 7.42 -5.93
N PRO A 236 18.14 7.82 -7.14
CA PRO A 236 18.78 8.96 -7.79
C PRO A 236 18.37 10.27 -7.08
N GLY A 237 19.29 11.24 -7.00
CA GLY A 237 19.08 12.46 -6.22
C GLY A 237 17.92 13.36 -6.65
N TYR A 238 17.29 13.12 -7.81
CA TYR A 238 16.07 13.82 -8.22
C TYR A 238 14.79 13.25 -7.55
N VAL A 239 14.86 12.08 -6.92
CA VAL A 239 13.74 11.51 -6.17
C VAL A 239 13.80 12.05 -4.76
N SER A 240 13.03 13.12 -4.51
CA SER A 240 13.03 13.84 -3.24
C SER A 240 11.74 13.61 -2.46
N THR A 241 10.60 13.57 -3.14
CA THR A 241 9.27 13.43 -2.55
C THR A 241 8.75 11.99 -2.63
N SER A 242 7.79 11.67 -1.77
CA SER A 242 7.10 10.38 -1.79
C SER A 242 6.43 10.11 -3.13
N ASP A 243 5.79 11.11 -3.75
CA ASP A 243 5.16 10.93 -5.06
C ASP A 243 6.19 10.65 -6.16
N GLU A 244 7.35 11.30 -6.13
CA GLU A 244 8.46 11.00 -7.05
C GLU A 244 8.95 9.57 -6.89
N LEU A 245 9.06 9.06 -5.65
CA LEU A 245 9.41 7.67 -5.38
C LEU A 245 8.39 6.70 -6.00
N LEU A 246 7.09 6.95 -5.77
CA LEU A 246 6.00 6.12 -6.32
C LEU A 246 5.99 6.10 -7.85
N ARG A 247 6.31 7.23 -8.48
CA ARG A 247 6.44 7.32 -9.95
C ARG A 247 7.72 6.66 -10.44
N PHE A 248 8.81 6.81 -9.69
CA PHE A 248 10.08 6.18 -9.99
C PHE A 248 9.93 4.66 -10.02
N SER A 249 9.24 4.05 -9.04
CA SER A 249 9.06 2.59 -8.97
C SER A 249 8.31 2.04 -10.20
N LYS A 250 7.28 2.76 -10.68
CA LYS A 250 6.40 2.32 -11.78
C LYS A 250 6.89 2.65 -13.19
N SER A 251 7.79 3.62 -13.34
CA SER A 251 8.23 4.05 -14.67
C SER A 251 8.97 2.95 -15.43
N SER A 252 8.77 2.90 -16.74
CA SER A 252 9.34 1.88 -17.63
C SER A 252 10.85 2.06 -17.82
N LYS A 253 11.57 1.00 -18.23
CA LYS A 253 12.99 1.12 -18.65
C LYS A 253 13.20 2.12 -19.80
N LYS A 254 12.18 2.37 -20.64
CA LYS A 254 12.26 3.23 -21.83
C LYS A 254 12.27 4.73 -21.49
N GLU A 255 11.49 5.14 -20.50
CA GLU A 255 11.47 6.53 -19.99
C GLU A 255 12.79 6.92 -19.30
N ARG A 256 13.61 5.93 -18.91
CA ARG A 256 14.92 6.12 -18.25
C ARG A 256 15.99 6.74 -19.15
N ARG A 257 16.02 6.39 -20.44
CA ARG A 257 17.05 6.92 -21.37
C ARG A 257 16.84 8.40 -21.64
N LEU A 258 15.59 8.79 -21.90
CA LEU A 258 15.21 10.16 -22.22
C LEU A 258 15.52 11.11 -21.06
N LYS A 259 15.12 10.77 -19.83
CA LYS A 259 15.40 11.65 -18.66
C LYS A 259 16.87 11.72 -18.23
N LYS A 260 17.67 10.71 -18.56
CA LYS A 260 19.12 10.71 -18.26
C LYS A 260 19.93 11.45 -19.33
N GLU A 261 19.34 11.69 -20.49
CA GLU A 261 19.91 12.51 -21.57
C GLU A 261 19.51 14.00 -21.42
N GLU A 262 18.47 14.30 -20.62
CA GLU A 262 17.93 15.64 -20.39
C GLU A 262 18.40 16.33 -19.09
N GLY A 263 19.19 15.65 -18.25
CA GLY A 263 19.76 16.19 -17.00
C GLY A 263 21.22 15.84 -16.84
#